data_AF-A0AAD5LHR4-F1
#
_entry.id   AF-A0AAD5LHR4-F1
#
_cell.length_a   1.000
_cell.length_b   1.000
_cell.length_c   1.000
_cell.angle_alpha   90.00
_cell.angle_beta   90.00
_cell.angle_gamma   90.00
#
_symmetry.space_group_name_H-M   'P 1'
#
loop_
_entity.id
_entity.type
_entity.pdbx_description
1 polymer ?
#
loop_
_entity_poly.entity_id
_entity_poly.type
_entity_poly.pdbx_seq_one_letter_code
_entity_poly.pdbx_strand_id
1 'polypeptide(L)'
;MSNAGEGSSKSYTDVSNPGAAVTDRSVDGWIYQPFEETPPGREGQTVVTMAMLPNLKQFARDPRDWPMFIQTFKNMVHNMFVSDAHRLTLLHTMLASNLRTGMSQILTSPMAYRNALQELRRKYGQPHLVVQTYIQGLMDLPPVRGDTIEAFSSQLHGAVSTLESSGYGHELE
;
A
#
# COMPACT_ATOMS: atom_id res chain seq x y z
N MET A 1 11.20 -56.30 28.74
CA MET A 1 10.96 -54.96 29.34
C MET A 1 10.15 -54.16 28.34
N SER A 2 8.93 -53.79 28.73
CA SER A 2 7.90 -53.09 27.95
C SER A 2 8.01 -51.57 28.09
N ASN A 3 7.76 -50.84 27.01
CA ASN A 3 6.75 -49.77 26.80
C ASN A 3 7.15 -48.98 25.54
N ALA A 4 6.37 -48.93 24.46
CA ALA A 4 5.03 -48.34 24.27
C ALA A 4 5.02 -46.81 24.40
N GLY A 5 4.61 -46.14 23.32
CA GLY A 5 4.46 -44.69 23.22
C GLY A 5 4.18 -44.24 21.79
N GLU A 6 3.06 -44.67 21.23
CA GLU A 6 2.40 -44.02 20.08
C GLU A 6 2.15 -42.53 20.36
N GLY A 7 2.27 -41.72 19.33
CA GLY A 7 1.98 -40.28 19.38
C GLY A 7 1.84 -39.69 17.98
N SER A 8 0.87 -40.20 17.23
CA SER A 8 0.35 -39.56 16.02
C SER A 8 -0.17 -38.16 16.36
N SER A 9 0.31 -37.13 15.65
CA SER A 9 -0.35 -35.82 15.61
C SER A 9 -0.24 -35.22 14.21
N LYS A 10 -1.22 -35.62 13.39
CA LYS A 10 -2.04 -34.80 12.50
C LYS A 10 -1.37 -33.58 11.83
N SER A 11 -1.16 -33.73 10.53
CA SER A 11 -1.68 -32.85 9.47
C SER A 11 -2.32 -31.53 9.93
N TYR A 12 -1.69 -30.41 9.56
CA TYR A 12 -2.40 -29.14 9.37
C TYR A 12 -2.13 -28.66 7.94
N THR A 13 -2.77 -29.34 6.99
CA THR A 13 -3.01 -28.75 5.67
C THR A 13 -4.08 -27.69 5.81
N ASP A 14 -3.82 -26.58 5.14
CA ASP A 14 -4.82 -25.73 4.52
C ASP A 14 -5.64 -24.84 5.47
N VAL A 15 -5.03 -23.70 5.82
CA VAL A 15 -5.82 -22.47 5.86
C VAL A 15 -5.57 -21.78 4.52
N SER A 16 -6.32 -22.19 3.51
CA SER A 16 -6.63 -21.38 2.36
C SER A 16 -7.12 -20.03 2.90
N ASN A 17 -6.22 -19.06 2.93
CA ASN A 17 -6.58 -17.68 3.20
C ASN A 17 -7.23 -17.16 1.92
N PRO A 18 -8.56 -16.96 1.88
CA PRO A 18 -9.22 -16.46 0.67
C PRO A 18 -8.75 -15.05 0.29
N GLY A 19 -8.04 -14.34 1.18
CA GLY A 19 -7.40 -13.05 0.89
C GLY A 19 -6.05 -13.15 0.16
N ALA A 20 -5.38 -14.31 0.14
CA ALA A 20 -4.04 -14.44 -0.46
C ALA A 20 -4.08 -14.44 -2.00
N ALA A 21 -5.16 -14.97 -2.60
CA ALA A 21 -5.30 -15.02 -4.05
C ALA A 21 -5.57 -13.63 -4.68
N VAL A 22 -6.21 -12.72 -3.94
CA VAL A 22 -6.50 -11.34 -4.38
C VAL A 22 -5.26 -10.43 -4.22
N THR A 23 -4.33 -10.78 -3.33
CA THR A 23 -3.14 -9.95 -3.05
C THR A 23 -2.03 -10.04 -4.10
N ASP A 24 -2.07 -11.02 -5.01
CA ASP A 24 -0.95 -11.26 -5.93
C ASP A 24 -0.81 -10.20 -7.04
N ARG A 25 -1.91 -9.53 -7.42
CA ARG A 25 -1.89 -8.52 -8.51
C ARG A 25 -2.04 -7.06 -8.05
N SER A 26 -2.25 -6.82 -6.76
CA SER A 26 -2.43 -5.47 -6.23
C SER A 26 -1.10 -4.80 -5.92
N VAL A 27 -0.99 -3.49 -6.19
CA VAL A 27 0.23 -2.69 -5.96
C VAL A 27 0.70 -2.65 -4.50
N ASP A 28 -0.20 -2.99 -3.58
CA ASP A 28 0.00 -3.04 -2.14
C ASP A 28 -0.03 -4.47 -1.57
N GLY A 29 -0.03 -5.50 -2.43
CA GLY A 29 -0.01 -6.92 -2.04
C GLY A 29 1.20 -7.31 -1.19
N TRP A 30 2.33 -6.64 -1.44
CA TRP A 30 3.60 -6.85 -0.73
C TRP A 30 3.52 -6.55 0.77
N ILE A 31 2.54 -5.78 1.25
CA ILE A 31 2.33 -5.50 2.68
C ILE A 31 2.09 -6.81 3.48
N TYR A 32 1.58 -7.84 2.81
CA TYR A 32 1.27 -9.14 3.42
C TYR A 32 2.35 -10.20 3.16
N GLN A 33 3.32 -9.92 2.30
CA GLN A 33 4.43 -10.84 2.05
C GLN A 33 5.39 -10.85 3.26
N PRO A 34 6.13 -11.95 3.49
CA PRO A 34 7.25 -11.96 4.42
C PRO A 34 8.26 -10.88 4.01
N PHE A 35 8.77 -10.11 4.97
CA PHE A 35 9.80 -9.11 4.66
C PHE A 35 11.11 -9.85 4.44
N GLU A 36 11.56 -9.90 3.19
CA GLU A 36 12.88 -10.42 2.87
C GLU A 36 13.96 -9.45 3.37
N GLU A 37 15.08 -10.00 3.83
CA GLU A 37 16.25 -9.19 4.16
C GLU A 37 16.79 -8.54 2.87
N THR A 38 17.01 -7.22 2.92
CA THR A 38 17.43 -6.47 1.73
C THR A 38 18.74 -7.06 1.18
N PRO A 39 18.83 -7.32 -0.14
CA PRO A 39 20.06 -7.86 -0.72
C PRO A 39 21.27 -6.97 -0.41
N PRO A 40 22.42 -7.56 -0.03
CA PRO A 40 23.64 -6.80 0.22
C PRO A 40 24.06 -6.07 -1.07
N GLY A 41 24.34 -4.76 -0.97
CA GLY A 41 24.82 -3.93 -2.09
C GLY A 41 23.98 -2.69 -2.44
N ARG A 42 22.91 -2.38 -1.71
CA ARG A 42 22.06 -1.18 -1.96
C ARG A 42 22.49 0.10 -1.22
N GLU A 43 23.58 0.08 -0.48
CA GLU A 43 24.00 1.20 0.38
C GLU A 43 24.15 2.53 -0.37
N GLY A 44 24.68 2.50 -1.59
CA GLY A 44 24.78 3.69 -2.46
C GLY A 44 23.43 4.21 -2.99
N GLN A 45 22.39 3.39 -3.02
CA GLN A 45 21.03 3.81 -3.40
C GLN A 45 20.30 4.48 -2.21
N THR A 46 20.64 4.08 -0.98
CA THR A 46 20.08 4.67 0.25
C THR A 46 20.35 6.17 0.34
N VAL A 47 21.57 6.62 0.03
CA VAL A 47 21.91 8.06 0.03
C VAL A 47 21.13 8.85 -1.03
N VAL A 48 20.91 8.27 -2.22
CA VAL A 48 20.11 8.89 -3.28
C VAL A 48 18.64 9.01 -2.85
N THR A 49 18.08 7.94 -2.28
CA THR A 49 16.70 7.98 -1.78
C THR A 49 16.51 9.01 -0.67
N MET A 50 17.45 9.10 0.28
CA MET A 50 17.41 10.10 1.35
C MET A 50 17.40 11.54 0.83
N ALA A 51 18.16 11.84 -0.23
CA ALA A 51 18.16 13.15 -0.86
C ALA A 51 16.84 13.48 -1.59
N MET A 52 16.11 12.46 -2.07
CA MET A 52 14.83 12.65 -2.77
C MET A 52 13.63 12.79 -1.84
N LEU A 53 13.67 12.23 -0.63
CA LEU A 53 12.54 12.23 0.31
C LEU A 53 11.87 13.60 0.54
N PRO A 54 12.61 14.72 0.71
CA PRO A 54 11.98 16.04 0.91
C PRO A 54 11.13 16.52 -0.27
N ASN A 55 11.39 16.00 -1.47
CA ASN A 55 10.70 16.38 -2.71
C ASN A 55 9.47 15.49 -3.00
N LEU A 56 9.25 14.42 -2.22
CA LEU A 56 8.13 13.53 -2.42
C LEU A 56 6.85 14.16 -1.85
N LYS A 57 5.74 14.02 -2.61
CA LYS A 57 4.42 14.43 -2.16
C LYS A 57 4.06 13.66 -0.88
N GLN A 58 3.67 14.39 0.17
CA GLN A 58 3.15 13.77 1.39
C GLN A 58 1.77 13.15 1.13
N PHE A 59 1.54 11.97 1.68
CA PHE A 59 0.25 11.31 1.61
C PHE A 59 -0.73 11.94 2.60
N ALA A 60 -1.77 12.58 2.06
CA ALA A 60 -2.68 13.44 2.81
C ALA A 60 -4.05 12.81 3.13
N ARG A 61 -4.25 11.51 2.83
CA ARG A 61 -5.46 10.69 3.04
C ARG A 61 -6.37 10.49 1.83
N ASP A 62 -5.99 10.94 0.64
CA ASP A 62 -6.78 10.68 -0.58
C ASP A 62 -6.59 9.23 -1.03
N PRO A 63 -7.65 8.39 -1.09
CA PRO A 63 -7.55 7.03 -1.60
C PRO A 63 -6.99 6.95 -3.03
N ARG A 64 -7.22 7.97 -3.87
CA ARG A 64 -6.70 8.02 -5.25
C ARG A 64 -5.18 8.13 -5.31
N ASP A 65 -4.58 8.73 -4.28
CA ASP A 65 -3.12 8.84 -4.16
C ASP A 65 -2.48 7.54 -3.62
N TRP A 66 -3.27 6.61 -3.08
CA TRP A 66 -2.77 5.39 -2.44
C TRP A 66 -1.88 4.55 -3.36
N PRO A 67 -2.28 4.21 -4.61
CA PRO A 67 -1.49 3.33 -5.46
C PRO A 67 -0.09 3.88 -5.76
N MET A 68 0.00 5.18 -6.04
CA MET A 68 1.28 5.83 -6.31
C MET A 68 2.13 5.95 -5.03
N PHE A 69 1.49 6.32 -3.91
CA PHE A 69 2.16 6.41 -2.62
C PHE A 69 2.81 5.08 -2.21
N ILE A 70 2.03 3.99 -2.24
CA ILE A 70 2.50 2.71 -1.72
C ILE A 70 3.59 2.08 -2.58
N GLN A 71 3.55 2.27 -3.91
CA GLN A 71 4.62 1.87 -4.81
C GLN A 71 5.89 2.69 -4.59
N THR A 72 5.75 4.01 -4.46
CA THR A 72 6.88 4.91 -4.19
C THR A 72 7.55 4.54 -2.86
N PHE A 73 6.75 4.32 -1.83
CA PHE A 73 7.22 3.89 -0.52
C PHE A 73 7.92 2.52 -0.57
N LYS A 74 7.35 1.55 -1.29
CA LYS A 74 7.98 0.23 -1.48
C LYS A 74 9.38 0.39 -2.08
N ASN A 75 9.48 1.11 -3.20
CA ASN A 75 10.70 1.19 -3.98
C ASN A 75 11.79 2.04 -3.33
N MET A 76 11.42 3.15 -2.68
CA MET A 76 12.39 4.09 -2.11
C MET A 76 12.71 3.81 -0.64
N VAL A 77 11.80 3.17 0.10
CA VAL A 77 11.96 2.96 1.55
C VAL A 77 12.02 1.48 1.89
N HIS A 78 10.95 0.72 1.61
CA HIS A 78 10.90 -0.68 2.04
C HIS A 78 12.06 -1.50 1.48
N ASN A 79 12.33 -1.35 0.17
CA ASN A 79 13.36 -2.08 -0.54
C ASN A 79 14.79 -1.60 -0.27
N MET A 80 14.98 -0.40 0.30
CA MET A 80 16.30 0.23 0.46
C MET A 80 16.84 0.11 1.88
N PHE A 81 15.96 0.15 2.88
CA PHE A 81 16.35 0.12 4.29
C PHE A 81 16.10 -1.27 4.87
N VAL A 82 17.04 -1.79 5.65
CA VAL A 82 16.90 -3.10 6.33
C VAL A 82 16.10 -2.96 7.62
N SER A 83 16.32 -1.88 8.35
CA SER A 83 15.72 -1.67 9.68
C SER A 83 14.29 -1.14 9.58
N ASP A 84 13.35 -1.85 10.21
CA ASP A 84 11.96 -1.43 10.33
C ASP A 84 11.81 -0.11 11.11
N ALA A 85 12.73 0.20 12.03
CA ALA A 85 12.73 1.49 12.71
C ALA A 85 13.04 2.65 11.75
N HIS A 86 13.98 2.46 10.81
CA HIS A 86 14.24 3.42 9.75
C HIS A 86 13.06 3.52 8.79
N ARG A 87 12.50 2.39 8.34
CA ARG A 87 11.33 2.37 7.46
C ARG A 87 10.13 3.09 8.09
N LEU A 88 9.91 2.90 9.39
CA LEU A 88 8.83 3.57 10.13
C LEU A 88 9.07 5.08 10.27
N THR A 89 10.30 5.49 10.57
CA THR A 89 10.67 6.92 10.62
C THR A 89 10.43 7.59 9.27
N LEU A 90 10.81 6.94 8.18
CA LEU A 90 10.58 7.46 6.83
C LEU A 90 9.11 7.46 6.45
N LEU A 91 8.36 6.43 6.84
CA LEU A 91 6.90 6.41 6.68
C LEU A 91 6.29 7.66 7.32
N HIS A 92 6.66 8.00 8.56
CA HIS A 92 6.20 9.23 9.21
C HIS A 92 6.46 10.49 8.36
N THR A 93 7.66 10.64 7.81
CA THR A 93 8.01 11.85 7.02
C THR A 93 7.19 11.99 5.74
N MET A 94 6.77 10.86 5.16
CA MET A 94 5.97 10.81 3.94
C MET A 94 4.46 10.94 4.21
N LEU A 95 4.01 10.94 5.48
CA LEU A 95 2.61 11.17 5.85
C LEU A 95 2.38 12.64 6.22
N ALA A 96 1.26 13.21 5.75
CA ALA A 96 0.83 14.54 6.16
C ALA A 96 0.63 14.62 7.70
N SER A 97 0.85 15.80 8.28
CA SER A 97 0.84 16.03 9.74
C SER A 97 -0.47 15.58 10.40
N ASN A 98 -1.61 15.89 9.79
CA ASN A 98 -2.94 15.46 10.24
C ASN A 98 -3.10 13.93 10.26
N LEU A 99 -2.53 13.20 9.31
CA LEU A 99 -2.56 11.74 9.26
C LEU A 99 -1.67 11.13 10.34
N ARG A 100 -0.47 11.69 10.56
CA ARG A 100 0.42 11.26 11.64
C ARG A 100 -0.24 11.34 13.02
N THR A 101 -0.91 12.45 13.33
CA THR A 101 -1.62 12.60 14.62
C THR A 101 -2.67 11.52 14.82
N GLY A 102 -3.46 11.21 13.79
CA GLY A 102 -4.50 10.18 13.84
C GLY A 102 -3.97 8.74 13.93
N MET A 103 -2.69 8.52 13.62
CA MET A 103 -2.03 7.22 13.68
C MET A 103 -0.95 7.14 14.78
N SER A 104 -0.86 8.16 15.64
CA SER A 104 0.19 8.29 16.65
C SER A 104 0.34 7.06 17.55
N GLN A 105 -0.75 6.37 17.88
CA GLN A 105 -0.72 5.14 18.70
C GLN A 105 -0.11 3.93 17.99
N ILE A 106 -0.17 3.89 16.66
CA ILE A 106 0.34 2.77 15.85
C ILE A 106 1.76 3.06 15.38
N LEU A 107 2.11 4.33 15.17
CA LEU A 107 3.39 4.72 14.60
C LEU A 107 4.54 4.90 15.64
N THR A 108 4.33 4.52 16.91
CA THR A 108 5.29 4.70 18.02
C THR A 108 6.21 3.50 18.27
N SER A 109 5.93 2.34 17.69
CA SER A 109 6.74 1.12 17.90
C SER A 109 7.32 0.60 16.59
N PRO A 110 8.63 0.30 16.50
CA PRO A 110 9.23 -0.34 15.32
C PRO A 110 8.55 -1.67 14.95
N MET A 111 8.08 -2.44 15.94
CA MET A 111 7.29 -3.65 15.75
C MET A 111 5.94 -3.39 15.08
N ALA A 112 5.49 -2.13 15.07
CA ALA A 112 4.23 -1.70 14.49
C ALA A 112 4.37 -1.17 13.05
N TYR A 113 5.57 -1.21 12.43
CA TYR A 113 5.74 -0.84 11.02
C TYR A 113 4.75 -1.58 10.11
N ARG A 114 4.65 -2.90 10.27
CA ARG A 114 3.70 -3.71 9.51
C ARG A 114 2.25 -3.35 9.81
N ASN A 115 1.92 -3.17 11.08
CA ASN A 115 0.56 -2.78 11.51
C ASN A 115 0.18 -1.40 10.97
N ALA A 116 1.13 -0.47 10.88
CA ALA A 116 0.91 0.85 10.30
C ALA A 116 0.57 0.78 8.81
N LEU A 117 1.30 -0.02 8.04
CA LEU A 117 1.01 -0.23 6.62
C LEU A 117 -0.36 -0.91 6.40
N GLN A 118 -0.68 -1.90 7.22
CA GLN A 118 -1.98 -2.58 7.17
C GLN A 118 -3.14 -1.63 7.51
N GLU A 119 -2.98 -0.79 8.53
CA GLU A 119 -4.01 0.19 8.90
C GLU A 119 -4.18 1.29 7.84
N LEU A 120 -3.08 1.73 7.23
CA LEU A 120 -3.13 2.66 6.09
C LEU A 120 -3.87 2.05 4.90
N ARG A 121 -3.54 0.81 4.53
CA ARG A 121 -4.25 0.07 3.47
C ARG A 121 -5.73 -0.08 3.80
N ARG A 122 -6.06 -0.45 5.04
CA ARG A 122 -7.44 -0.63 5.49
C ARG A 122 -8.25 0.67 5.37
N LYS A 123 -7.63 1.82 5.58
CA LYS A 123 -8.32 3.13 5.52
C LYS A 123 -8.36 3.76 4.13
N TYR A 124 -7.33 3.55 3.31
CA TYR A 124 -7.13 4.32 2.07
C TYR A 124 -6.81 3.47 0.84
N GLY A 125 -6.41 2.22 1.03
CA GLY A 125 -6.03 1.30 -0.05
C GLY A 125 -7.07 0.25 -0.37
N GLN A 126 -8.29 0.40 0.14
CA GLN A 126 -9.38 -0.49 -0.19
C GLN A 126 -9.81 -0.22 -1.65
N PRO A 127 -9.76 -1.22 -2.54
CA PRO A 127 -10.07 -1.04 -3.95
C PRO A 127 -11.41 -0.31 -4.18
N HIS A 128 -12.47 -0.75 -3.50
CA HIS A 128 -13.80 -0.14 -3.60
C HIS A 128 -13.84 1.34 -3.19
N LEU A 129 -13.02 1.74 -2.21
CA LEU A 129 -12.94 3.13 -1.77
C LEU A 129 -12.22 4.00 -2.82
N VAL A 130 -11.18 3.45 -3.45
CA VAL A 130 -10.46 4.12 -4.54
C VAL A 130 -11.42 4.34 -5.71
N VAL A 131 -12.11 3.29 -6.17
CA VAL A 131 -13.11 3.35 -7.24
C VAL A 131 -14.23 4.34 -6.91
N GLN A 132 -14.82 4.26 -5.70
CA GLN A 132 -15.89 5.16 -5.27
C GLN A 132 -15.45 6.63 -5.27
N THR A 133 -14.22 6.92 -4.83
CA THR A 133 -13.69 8.29 -4.80
C THR A 133 -13.49 8.82 -6.22
N TYR A 134 -13.07 7.99 -7.17
CA TYR A 134 -13.01 8.37 -8.59
C TYR A 134 -14.40 8.64 -9.17
N ILE A 135 -15.39 7.77 -8.90
CA ILE A 135 -16.77 7.96 -9.38
C ILE A 135 -17.38 9.26 -8.82
N GLN A 136 -17.22 9.53 -7.52
CA GLN A 136 -17.69 10.77 -6.91
C GLN A 136 -17.01 12.01 -7.52
N GLY A 137 -15.69 11.95 -7.73
CA GLY A 137 -14.96 13.02 -8.39
C GLY A 137 -15.46 13.29 -9.81
N LEU A 138 -15.86 12.25 -10.55
CA LEU A 138 -16.46 12.39 -11.87
C LEU A 138 -17.88 12.98 -11.83
N MET A 139 -18.68 12.64 -10.81
CA MET A 139 -20.04 13.17 -10.63
C MET A 139 -20.05 14.63 -10.19
N ASP A 140 -19.03 15.08 -9.46
CA ASP A 140 -18.88 16.47 -9.01
C ASP A 140 -18.38 17.42 -10.11
N LEU A 141 -18.07 16.90 -11.31
CA LEU A 141 -17.63 17.74 -12.42
C LEU A 141 -18.79 18.64 -12.91
N PRO A 142 -18.52 19.93 -13.17
CA PRO A 142 -19.54 20.87 -13.59
C PRO A 142 -20.20 20.44 -14.92
N PRO A 143 -21.48 20.79 -15.14
CA PRO A 143 -22.24 20.37 -16.30
C PRO A 143 -21.54 20.75 -17.60
N VAL A 144 -21.60 19.80 -18.53
CA VAL A 144 -20.76 19.73 -19.72
C VAL A 144 -20.97 20.93 -20.66
N ARG A 145 -19.88 21.66 -20.97
CA ARG A 145 -19.76 22.60 -22.10
C ARG A 145 -18.47 22.26 -22.83
N GLY A 146 -18.49 22.11 -24.16
CA GLY A 146 -17.33 21.91 -25.05
C GLY A 146 -16.04 21.39 -24.39
N ASP A 147 -15.24 22.31 -23.85
CA ASP A 147 -13.95 22.11 -23.18
C ASP A 147 -13.99 21.15 -21.98
N THR A 148 -15.13 20.98 -21.31
CA THR A 148 -15.28 20.07 -20.17
C THR A 148 -15.52 18.61 -20.57
N ILE A 149 -15.84 18.31 -21.84
CA ILE A 149 -15.91 16.93 -22.35
C ILE A 149 -14.51 16.33 -22.41
N GLU A 150 -13.54 17.08 -22.92
CA GLU A 150 -12.15 16.62 -23.02
C GLU A 150 -11.55 16.40 -21.62
N ALA A 151 -11.84 17.31 -20.68
CA ALA A 151 -11.44 17.17 -19.28
C ALA A 151 -12.09 15.96 -18.59
N PHE A 152 -13.39 15.71 -18.85
CA PHE A 152 -14.10 14.53 -18.33
C PHE A 152 -13.53 13.23 -18.90
N SER A 153 -13.35 13.16 -20.22
CA SER A 153 -12.78 11.99 -20.91
C SER A 153 -11.36 11.68 -20.41
N SER A 154 -10.52 12.71 -20.26
CA SER A 154 -9.16 12.56 -19.74
C SER A 154 -9.14 12.06 -18.29
N GLN A 155 -10.04 12.57 -17.43
CA GLN A 155 -10.16 12.10 -16.05
C GLN A 155 -10.68 10.67 -15.96
N LEU A 156 -11.67 10.31 -16.77
CA LEU A 156 -12.22 8.96 -16.83
C LEU A 156 -11.16 7.97 -17.32
N HIS A 157 -10.45 8.31 -18.41
CA HIS A 157 -9.38 7.47 -18.93
C HIS A 157 -8.23 7.31 -17.91
N GLY A 158 -7.85 8.40 -17.23
CA GLY A 158 -6.85 8.36 -16.17
C GLY A 158 -7.28 7.51 -14.97
N ALA A 159 -8.55 7.59 -14.57
CA ALA A 159 -9.12 6.77 -13.51
C ALA A 159 -9.10 5.28 -13.88
N VAL A 160 -9.64 4.91 -15.05
CA VAL A 160 -9.63 3.52 -15.54
C VAL A 160 -8.20 2.99 -15.66
N SER A 161 -7.29 3.73 -16.28
CA SER A 161 -5.89 3.33 -16.42
C SER A 161 -5.23 3.10 -15.06
N THR A 162 -5.53 3.94 -14.07
CA THR A 162 -4.99 3.79 -12.71
C THR A 162 -5.55 2.55 -12.02
N LEU A 163 -6.85 2.29 -12.16
CA LEU A 163 -7.51 1.12 -11.56
C LEU A 163 -7.01 -0.20 -12.17
N GLU A 164 -6.88 -0.26 -13.50
CA GLU A 164 -6.30 -1.41 -14.20
C GLU A 164 -4.86 -1.66 -13.77
N SER A 165 -4.03 -0.60 -13.80
CA SER A 165 -2.61 -0.69 -13.44
C SER A 165 -2.39 -1.00 -11.96
N SER A 166 -3.35 -0.69 -11.10
CA SER A 166 -3.26 -0.92 -9.66
C SER A 166 -3.71 -2.32 -9.23
N GLY A 167 -4.22 -3.13 -10.17
CA GLY A 167 -4.77 -4.45 -9.90
C GLY A 167 -6.21 -4.44 -9.39
N TYR A 168 -6.92 -3.31 -9.52
CA TYR A 168 -8.32 -3.16 -9.14
C TYR A 168 -9.30 -3.43 -10.30
N GLY A 169 -8.80 -3.85 -11.47
CA GLY A 169 -9.62 -4.08 -12.66
C GLY A 169 -10.75 -5.09 -12.48
N HIS A 170 -10.59 -6.09 -11.60
CA HIS A 170 -11.66 -7.06 -11.31
C HIS A 170 -12.85 -6.44 -10.54
N GLU A 171 -12.71 -5.26 -9.94
CA GLU A 171 -13.86 -4.55 -9.36
C GLU A 171 -14.67 -3.75 -10.40
N LEU A 172 -14.21 -3.72 -11.66
CA LEU A 172 -14.88 -3.03 -12.76
C LEU A 172 -15.69 -3.99 -13.67
N GLU A 173 -15.56 -5.30 -13.50
CA GLU A 173 -16.35 -6.34 -14.18
C GLU A 173 -17.69 -6.60 -13.49
#